data_AF-A0A8B8NV23-F1
#
_entry.id   AF-A0A8B8NV23-F1
#
_cell.length_a   1.000
_cell.length_b   1.000
_cell.length_c   1.000
_cell.angle_alpha   90.00
_cell.angle_beta   90.00
_cell.angle_gamma   90.00
#
_symmetry.space_group_name_H-M   'P 1'
#
loop_
_entity.id
_entity.type
_entity.pdbx_description
1 polymer ?
#
loop_
_entity_poly.entity_id
_entity_poly.type
_entity_poly.pdbx_seq_one_letter_code
_entity_poly.pdbx_strand_id
1 'polypeptide(L)'
;MAQPTPPRPRQQLPPPGTQNQTAAAASPFVQRLFAVLFYAQLILVAILTIVLTVRGLLSAKSHHFHPVKWYPPLLTAVASAGIAGFSWHFYILHNPVRALRAAFWLSPLLTCAFGVLLVMIESSVGLAAGIVAIISGLIQSLYGCWVNHRFVYAGKILWGSTDFAPANTTILVGLSIVVSVAYSGFLVCGIGGATATATTWDDVLIFIILLHLTWTMHVVKNLLQSAIARIKYMNFGSGEIVGTRVAACDTMKYLVGSVSMGSAMVPIIGTVRGSARALSSIAGGSDEFMFSCTDCYSGIASTLIRYGNRWGFVHVGALNKGFVPASRDAWESFNRAGIRHLIDSDLTGVFCFFCGLTGGAISALTGGSWALAVQRSYATEVSLYAFLIGYFLCRISVAWAQASVSAYYVAYAENPINHRFDSTIPSRLEEMQRYGH
;
A
#
# COMPACT_ATOMS: atom_id res chain seq x y z
N MET A 1 50.01 -23.79 41.23
CA MET A 1 49.52 -24.39 39.96
C MET A 1 48.01 -24.41 40.01
N ALA A 2 47.35 -23.48 39.32
CA ALA A 2 45.89 -23.43 39.24
C ALA A 2 45.41 -24.31 38.06
N GLN A 3 44.47 -25.22 38.33
CA GLN A 3 43.81 -26.02 37.30
C GLN A 3 42.93 -25.13 36.39
N PRO A 4 42.89 -25.37 35.07
CA PRO A 4 41.99 -24.66 34.19
C PRO A 4 40.57 -25.24 34.30
N THR A 5 39.59 -24.37 34.47
CA THR A 5 38.15 -24.67 34.45
C THR A 5 37.71 -25.17 33.07
N PRO A 6 36.76 -26.12 33.00
CA PRO A 6 36.28 -26.65 31.72
C PRO A 6 35.44 -25.60 30.96
N PRO A 7 35.43 -25.64 29.62
CA PRO A 7 34.65 -24.70 28.82
C PRO A 7 33.15 -24.94 29.02
N ARG A 8 32.39 -23.85 29.19
CA ARG A 8 30.92 -23.87 29.21
C ARG A 8 30.40 -24.49 27.89
N PRO A 9 29.33 -25.31 27.93
CA PRO A 9 28.71 -25.81 26.72
C PRO A 9 28.19 -24.63 25.88
N ARG A 10 28.52 -24.61 24.57
CA ARG A 10 27.85 -23.75 23.60
C ARG A 10 26.36 -24.07 23.65
N GLN A 11 25.53 -23.08 23.98
CA GLN A 11 24.10 -23.13 23.67
C GLN A 11 23.96 -23.25 22.15
N GLN A 12 23.70 -24.46 21.67
CA GLN A 12 23.20 -24.67 20.31
C GLN A 12 21.80 -24.06 20.25
N LEU A 13 21.67 -22.99 19.46
CA LEU A 13 20.37 -22.50 19.01
C LEU A 13 19.68 -23.67 18.27
N PRO A 14 18.41 -24.00 18.58
CA PRO A 14 17.72 -25.07 17.87
C PRO A 14 17.62 -24.73 16.37
N PRO A 15 17.60 -25.73 15.48
CA PRO A 15 17.41 -25.50 14.05
C PRO A 15 16.08 -24.75 13.80
N PRO A 16 16.03 -23.84 12.81
CA PRO A 16 14.81 -23.12 12.47
C PRO A 16 13.84 -24.09 11.80
N GLY A 17 13.05 -24.81 12.59
CA GLY A 17 12.15 -25.84 12.07
C GLY A 17 11.09 -26.34 13.03
N THR A 18 11.27 -26.23 14.35
CA THR A 18 10.41 -27.02 15.27
C THR A 18 9.68 -26.22 16.35
N GLN A 19 9.75 -24.88 16.36
CA GLN A 19 9.07 -24.06 17.39
C GLN A 19 7.80 -23.30 16.94
N ASN A 20 7.35 -23.44 15.69
CA ASN A 20 6.27 -22.58 15.16
C ASN A 20 4.88 -23.24 14.99
N GLN A 21 4.56 -24.35 15.67
CA GLN A 21 3.20 -24.90 15.60
C GLN A 21 2.24 -24.41 16.71
N THR A 22 2.69 -23.66 17.71
CA THR A 22 1.84 -23.29 18.87
C THR A 22 1.93 -21.82 19.30
N ALA A 23 2.13 -20.90 18.36
CA ALA A 23 2.02 -19.46 18.62
C ALA A 23 0.71 -18.88 18.03
N ALA A 24 -0.35 -18.95 18.84
CA ALA A 24 -1.60 -18.18 18.76
C ALA A 24 -2.09 -17.77 17.35
N ALA A 25 -2.59 -18.74 16.59
CA ALA A 25 -3.34 -18.46 15.38
C ALA A 25 -4.59 -17.61 15.73
N ALA A 26 -4.81 -16.48 15.03
CA ALA A 26 -6.17 -16.02 14.84
C ALA A 26 -6.96 -17.23 14.34
N SER A 27 -8.08 -17.56 15.00
CA SER A 27 -8.71 -18.87 14.83
C SER A 27 -8.88 -19.15 13.32
N PRO A 28 -8.57 -20.36 12.84
CA PRO A 28 -8.69 -20.70 11.42
C PRO A 28 -10.10 -20.39 10.86
N PHE A 29 -11.10 -20.30 11.74
CA PHE A 29 -12.42 -19.76 11.47
C PHE A 29 -12.43 -18.32 10.95
N VAL A 30 -11.77 -17.36 11.63
CA VAL A 30 -11.75 -15.94 11.20
C VAL A 30 -11.10 -15.80 9.83
N GLN A 31 -10.01 -16.52 9.59
CA GLN A 31 -9.33 -16.49 8.28
C GLN A 31 -10.25 -17.03 7.17
N ARG A 32 -10.93 -18.15 7.41
CA ARG A 32 -11.91 -18.69 6.47
C ARG A 32 -13.08 -17.74 6.24
N LEU A 33 -13.59 -17.09 7.29
CA LEU A 33 -14.69 -16.12 7.19
C LEU A 33 -14.31 -14.95 6.27
N PHE A 34 -13.13 -14.35 6.47
CA PHE A 34 -12.66 -13.24 5.63
C PHE A 34 -12.34 -13.65 4.20
N ALA A 35 -11.95 -14.91 3.97
CA ALA A 35 -11.80 -15.44 2.61
C ALA A 35 -13.16 -15.59 1.93
N VAL A 36 -14.14 -16.22 2.59
CA VAL A 36 -15.50 -16.40 2.08
C VAL A 36 -16.16 -15.04 1.82
N LEU A 37 -16.05 -14.09 2.75
CA LEU A 37 -16.59 -12.75 2.62
C LEU A 37 -16.00 -12.01 1.41
N PHE A 38 -14.67 -12.12 1.21
CA PHE A 38 -14.03 -11.52 0.05
C PHE A 38 -14.54 -12.09 -1.28
N TYR A 39 -14.60 -13.42 -1.42
CA TYR A 39 -15.10 -14.05 -2.65
C TYR A 39 -16.60 -13.81 -2.88
N ALA A 40 -17.41 -13.85 -1.82
CA ALA A 40 -18.84 -13.55 -1.90
C ALA A 40 -19.08 -12.12 -2.38
N GLN A 41 -18.34 -11.14 -1.85
CA GLN A 41 -18.43 -9.76 -2.33
C GLN A 41 -17.94 -9.60 -3.77
N LEU A 42 -16.87 -10.29 -4.17
CA LEU A 42 -16.37 -10.26 -5.54
C LEU A 42 -17.44 -10.75 -6.54
N ILE A 43 -18.15 -11.83 -6.20
CA ILE A 43 -19.26 -12.37 -7.02
C ILE A 43 -20.43 -11.39 -7.03
N LEU A 44 -20.84 -10.87 -5.87
CA LEU A 44 -21.96 -9.94 -5.76
C LEU A 44 -21.73 -8.67 -6.57
N VAL A 45 -20.53 -8.09 -6.48
CA VAL A 45 -20.18 -6.89 -7.25
C VAL A 45 -20.05 -7.21 -8.73
N ALA A 46 -19.53 -8.38 -9.11
CA ALA A 46 -19.53 -8.79 -10.51
C ALA A 46 -20.94 -8.88 -11.11
N ILE A 47 -21.88 -9.49 -10.38
CA ILE A 47 -23.30 -9.54 -10.78
C ILE A 47 -23.87 -8.12 -10.88
N LEU A 48 -23.64 -7.29 -9.86
CA LEU A 48 -24.09 -5.90 -9.84
C LEU A 48 -23.56 -5.12 -11.05
N THR A 49 -22.27 -5.22 -11.35
CA THR A 49 -21.63 -4.57 -12.50
C THR A 49 -22.29 -5.02 -13.80
N ILE A 50 -22.50 -6.33 -14.00
CA ILE A 50 -23.17 -6.86 -15.21
C ILE A 50 -24.59 -6.30 -15.32
N VAL A 51 -25.37 -6.33 -14.24
CA VAL A 51 -26.75 -5.82 -14.22
C VAL A 51 -26.78 -4.33 -14.57
N LEU A 52 -25.89 -3.52 -13.99
CA LEU A 52 -25.80 -2.09 -14.26
C LEU A 52 -25.38 -1.80 -15.69
N THR A 53 -24.41 -2.54 -16.22
CA THR A 53 -23.99 -2.40 -17.62
C THR A 53 -25.14 -2.73 -18.58
N VAL A 54 -25.85 -3.85 -18.36
CA VAL A 54 -27.02 -4.22 -19.18
C VAL A 54 -28.12 -3.17 -19.06
N ARG A 55 -28.43 -2.71 -17.84
CA ARG A 55 -29.42 -1.65 -17.60
C ARG A 55 -29.06 -0.36 -18.35
N GLY A 56 -27.80 0.06 -18.28
CA GLY A 56 -27.29 1.22 -19.01
C GLY A 56 -27.37 1.06 -20.52
N LEU A 57 -27.04 -0.12 -21.06
CA LEU A 57 -27.15 -0.42 -22.49
C LEU A 57 -28.61 -0.38 -22.99
N LEU A 58 -29.55 -0.90 -22.20
CA LEU A 58 -30.98 -0.84 -22.53
C LEU A 58 -31.53 0.59 -22.47
N SER A 59 -31.05 1.38 -21.50
CA SER A 59 -31.45 2.78 -21.32
C SER A 59 -30.74 3.75 -22.26
N ALA A 60 -29.69 3.32 -22.99
CA ALA A 60 -28.91 4.13 -23.92
C ALA A 60 -29.72 4.68 -25.11
N LYS A 61 -30.97 4.22 -25.31
CA LYS A 61 -31.92 4.81 -26.26
C LYS A 61 -32.59 6.09 -25.75
N SER A 62 -32.42 6.44 -24.47
CA SER A 62 -32.91 7.69 -23.87
C SER A 62 -31.84 8.80 -23.96
N HIS A 63 -32.26 10.02 -24.28
CA HIS A 63 -31.43 11.11 -24.85
C HIS A 63 -30.33 11.73 -23.94
N HIS A 64 -30.04 11.20 -22.75
CA HIS A 64 -29.20 11.91 -21.77
C HIS A 64 -27.74 11.42 -21.64
N PHE A 65 -27.43 10.16 -21.96
CA PHE A 65 -26.08 9.61 -21.80
C PHE A 65 -25.38 9.35 -23.14
N HIS A 66 -24.12 9.78 -23.26
CA HIS A 66 -23.31 9.62 -24.46
C HIS A 66 -22.13 8.67 -24.19
N PRO A 67 -22.28 7.34 -24.37
CA PRO A 67 -21.26 6.35 -24.05
C PRO A 67 -19.89 6.63 -24.69
N VAL A 68 -19.91 7.07 -25.95
CA VAL A 68 -18.71 7.39 -26.75
C VAL A 68 -17.93 8.58 -26.18
N LYS A 69 -18.58 9.46 -25.43
CA LYS A 69 -17.92 10.60 -24.77
C LYS A 69 -17.44 10.27 -23.36
N TRP A 70 -18.01 9.25 -22.72
CA TRP A 70 -17.75 8.93 -21.31
C TRP A 70 -16.72 7.80 -21.12
N TYR A 71 -16.85 6.71 -21.89
CA TYR A 71 -15.97 5.54 -21.74
C TYR A 71 -14.52 5.77 -22.19
N PRO A 72 -14.24 6.40 -23.36
CA PRO A 72 -12.86 6.55 -23.81
C PRO A 72 -11.96 7.35 -22.87
N PRO A 73 -12.37 8.51 -22.30
CA PRO A 73 -11.55 9.23 -21.34
C PRO A 73 -11.16 8.39 -20.11
N LEU A 74 -12.11 7.59 -19.58
CA LEU A 74 -11.84 6.80 -18.38
C LEU A 74 -11.03 5.54 -18.69
N LEU A 75 -11.31 4.83 -19.79
CA LEU A 75 -10.52 3.67 -20.21
C LEU A 75 -9.08 4.06 -20.60
N THR A 76 -8.89 5.21 -21.25
CA THR A 76 -7.55 5.74 -21.53
C THR A 76 -6.82 6.13 -20.24
N ALA A 77 -7.52 6.64 -19.22
CA ALA A 77 -6.93 6.85 -17.90
C ALA A 77 -6.53 5.55 -17.20
N VAL A 78 -7.32 4.46 -17.32
CA VAL A 78 -6.92 3.14 -16.80
C VAL A 78 -5.68 2.61 -17.53
N ALA A 79 -5.60 2.80 -18.86
CA ALA A 79 -4.43 2.42 -19.63
C ALA A 79 -3.18 3.24 -19.23
N SER A 80 -3.32 4.55 -19.08
CA SER A 80 -2.20 5.42 -18.67
C SER A 80 -1.73 5.12 -17.24
N ALA A 81 -2.64 4.75 -16.34
CA ALA A 81 -2.31 4.22 -15.02
C ALA A 81 -1.46 2.95 -15.09
N GLY A 82 -1.83 2.00 -15.95
CA GLY A 82 -1.07 0.77 -16.17
C GLY A 82 0.35 1.06 -16.66
N ILE A 83 0.48 1.97 -17.64
CA ILE A 83 1.78 2.42 -18.17
C ILE A 83 2.61 3.06 -17.05
N ALA A 84 2.04 4.02 -16.30
CA ALA A 84 2.71 4.66 -15.17
C ALA A 84 3.16 3.64 -14.10
N GLY A 85 2.33 2.63 -13.85
CA GLY A 85 2.64 1.51 -12.97
C GLY A 85 3.90 0.75 -13.43
N PHE A 86 3.96 0.35 -14.71
CA PHE A 86 5.13 -0.28 -15.29
C PHE A 86 6.36 0.64 -15.26
N SER A 87 6.21 1.93 -15.58
CA SER A 87 7.29 2.91 -15.50
C SER A 87 7.89 2.98 -14.10
N TRP A 88 7.05 3.04 -13.04
CA TRP A 88 7.53 2.98 -11.66
C TRP A 88 8.25 1.67 -11.34
N HIS A 89 7.68 0.53 -11.77
CA HIS A 89 8.28 -0.77 -11.54
C HIS A 89 9.70 -0.85 -12.13
N PHE A 90 9.86 -0.51 -13.41
CA PHE A 90 11.16 -0.51 -14.07
C PHE A 90 12.11 0.54 -13.50
N TYR A 91 11.62 1.72 -13.12
CA TYR A 91 12.48 2.75 -12.55
C TYR A 91 13.07 2.30 -11.21
N ILE A 92 12.28 1.65 -10.36
CA ILE A 92 12.76 1.10 -9.08
C ILE A 92 13.75 -0.04 -9.31
N LEU A 93 13.52 -0.92 -10.30
CA LEU A 93 14.45 -2.01 -10.61
C LEU A 93 15.83 -1.52 -11.02
N HIS A 94 15.91 -0.46 -11.83
CA HIS A 94 17.18 0.04 -12.33
C HIS A 94 17.86 1.00 -11.35
N ASN A 95 17.10 1.88 -10.69
CA ASN A 95 17.63 2.95 -9.86
C ASN A 95 16.70 3.27 -8.67
N PRO A 96 16.63 2.42 -7.63
CA PRO A 96 15.69 2.60 -6.53
C PRO A 96 15.92 3.90 -5.76
N VAL A 97 17.18 4.33 -5.59
CA VAL A 97 17.53 5.58 -4.89
C VAL A 97 17.02 6.82 -5.64
N ARG A 98 17.13 6.83 -6.98
CA ARG A 98 16.63 7.94 -7.80
C ARG A 98 15.11 7.91 -7.90
N ALA A 99 14.52 6.73 -8.00
CA ALA A 99 13.06 6.55 -7.96
C ALA A 99 12.47 7.09 -6.66
N LEU A 100 13.11 6.83 -5.52
CA LEU A 100 12.74 7.40 -4.22
C LEU A 100 12.69 8.93 -4.28
N ARG A 101 13.77 9.59 -4.70
CA ARG A 101 13.80 11.05 -4.81
C ARG A 101 12.76 11.58 -5.80
N ALA A 102 12.64 10.93 -6.96
CA ALA A 102 11.69 11.34 -7.98
C ALA A 102 10.24 11.32 -7.47
N ALA A 103 9.84 10.31 -6.69
CA ALA A 103 8.49 10.26 -6.13
C ALA A 103 8.20 11.45 -5.20
N PHE A 104 9.18 11.87 -4.39
CA PHE A 104 9.03 13.03 -3.49
C PHE A 104 8.93 14.38 -4.20
N TRP A 105 9.51 14.52 -5.39
CA TRP A 105 9.42 15.76 -6.17
C TRP A 105 8.28 15.77 -7.18
N LEU A 106 8.00 14.62 -7.82
CA LEU A 106 6.99 14.51 -8.86
C LEU A 106 5.57 14.45 -8.27
N SER A 107 5.38 13.79 -7.13
CA SER A 107 4.09 13.68 -6.45
C SER A 107 3.45 15.03 -6.11
N PRO A 108 4.12 15.98 -5.40
CA PRO A 108 3.52 17.27 -5.08
C PRO A 108 3.18 18.08 -6.34
N LEU A 109 4.07 18.09 -7.34
CA LEU A 109 3.86 18.82 -8.60
C LEU A 109 2.61 18.32 -9.33
N LEU A 110 2.49 17.00 -9.52
CA LEU A 110 1.36 16.41 -10.22
C LEU A 110 0.07 16.47 -9.42
N THR A 111 0.14 16.37 -8.09
CA THR A 111 -1.04 16.55 -7.22
C THR A 111 -1.58 17.98 -7.34
N CYS A 112 -0.71 18.99 -7.36
CA CYS A 112 -1.11 20.38 -7.62
C CYS A 112 -1.71 20.56 -9.01
N ALA A 113 -1.09 19.98 -10.05
CA ALA A 113 -1.62 20.05 -11.41
C ALA A 113 -3.01 19.41 -11.53
N PHE A 114 -3.23 18.27 -10.87
CA PHE A 114 -4.55 17.65 -10.74
C PHE A 114 -5.55 18.56 -10.01
N GLY A 115 -5.13 19.21 -8.93
CA GLY A 115 -5.97 20.17 -8.22
C GLY A 115 -6.37 21.36 -9.09
N VAL A 116 -5.44 21.92 -9.87
CA VAL A 116 -5.72 22.99 -10.84
C VAL A 116 -6.72 22.51 -11.89
N LEU A 117 -6.55 21.31 -12.46
CA LEU A 117 -7.51 20.74 -13.41
C LEU A 117 -8.92 20.68 -12.81
N LEU A 118 -9.06 20.22 -11.56
CA LEU A 118 -10.38 20.15 -10.90
C LEU A 118 -11.02 21.53 -10.68
N VAL A 119 -10.22 22.54 -10.32
CA VAL A 119 -10.71 23.93 -10.20
C VAL A 119 -11.18 24.46 -11.56
N MET A 120 -10.46 24.15 -12.65
CA MET A 120 -10.81 24.56 -14.01
C MET A 120 -12.11 23.93 -14.52
N ILE A 121 -12.58 22.83 -13.95
CA ILE A 121 -13.85 22.20 -14.37
C ILE A 121 -15.07 23.04 -13.91
N GLU A 122 -14.91 23.97 -12.95
CA GLU A 122 -15.97 24.85 -12.41
C GLU A 122 -17.18 24.12 -11.78
N SER A 123 -16.99 22.87 -11.33
CA SER A 123 -18.00 22.15 -10.52
C SER A 123 -17.82 22.45 -9.04
N SER A 124 -18.90 22.46 -8.25
CA SER A 124 -18.83 22.62 -6.78
C SER A 124 -17.99 21.53 -6.12
N VAL A 125 -18.20 20.28 -6.52
CA VAL A 125 -17.40 19.12 -6.06
C VAL A 125 -15.97 19.22 -6.56
N GLY A 126 -15.78 19.65 -7.82
CA GLY A 126 -14.46 19.86 -8.42
C GLY A 126 -13.65 20.92 -7.69
N LEU A 127 -14.26 22.05 -7.35
CA LEU A 127 -13.63 23.14 -6.60
C LEU A 127 -13.17 22.67 -5.22
N ALA A 128 -14.06 22.02 -4.46
CA ALA A 128 -13.74 21.50 -3.13
C ALA A 128 -12.59 20.48 -3.19
N ALA A 129 -12.68 19.49 -4.08
CA ALA A 129 -11.64 18.48 -4.26
C ALA A 129 -10.32 19.08 -4.78
N GLY A 130 -10.39 20.09 -5.65
CA GLY A 130 -9.25 20.81 -6.20
C GLY A 130 -8.48 21.58 -5.14
N ILE A 131 -9.17 22.32 -4.26
CA ILE A 131 -8.56 23.01 -3.12
C ILE A 131 -7.85 22.01 -2.20
N VAL A 132 -8.50 20.89 -1.85
CA VAL A 132 -7.88 19.84 -1.03
C VAL A 132 -6.65 19.25 -1.70
N ALA A 133 -6.68 19.01 -3.02
CA ALA A 133 -5.53 18.49 -3.76
C ALA A 133 -4.36 19.48 -3.78
N ILE A 134 -4.61 20.78 -3.97
CA ILE A 134 -3.56 21.82 -3.93
C ILE A 134 -2.93 21.89 -2.54
N ILE A 135 -3.74 21.95 -1.49
CA ILE A 135 -3.25 21.94 -0.10
C ILE A 135 -2.43 20.67 0.17
N SER A 136 -2.91 19.50 -0.30
CA SER A 136 -2.18 18.25 -0.19
C SER A 136 -0.83 18.30 -0.91
N GLY A 137 -0.75 18.87 -2.11
CA GLY A 137 0.50 19.05 -2.84
C GLY A 137 1.50 19.94 -2.10
N LEU A 138 1.03 21.03 -1.47
CA LEU A 138 1.87 21.89 -0.63
C LEU A 138 2.41 21.14 0.61
N ILE A 139 1.54 20.39 1.30
CA ILE A 139 1.94 19.57 2.46
C ILE A 139 2.97 18.52 2.03
N GLN A 140 2.78 17.85 0.89
CA GLN A 140 3.73 16.87 0.35
C GLN A 140 5.09 17.52 0.07
N SER A 141 5.12 18.72 -0.51
CA SER A 141 6.35 19.46 -0.79
C SER A 141 7.09 19.82 0.50
N LEU A 142 6.39 20.38 1.49
CA LEU A 142 6.96 20.71 2.80
C LEU A 142 7.50 19.46 3.51
N TYR A 143 6.73 18.36 3.48
CA TYR A 143 7.16 17.09 4.04
C TYR A 143 8.42 16.56 3.36
N GLY A 144 8.49 16.63 2.02
CA GLY A 144 9.67 16.23 1.25
C GLY A 144 10.93 17.01 1.64
N CYS A 145 10.81 18.33 1.81
CA CYS A 145 11.90 19.17 2.31
C CYS A 145 12.32 18.76 3.74
N TRP A 146 11.35 18.52 4.63
CA TRP A 146 11.62 18.14 6.02
C TRP A 146 12.35 16.81 6.15
N VAL A 147 11.96 15.79 5.38
CA VAL A 147 12.55 14.45 5.46
C VAL A 147 13.74 14.23 4.53
N ASN A 148 14.21 15.26 3.81
CA ASN A 148 15.32 15.16 2.85
C ASN A 148 16.59 14.55 3.46
N HIS A 149 16.89 14.86 4.73
CA HIS A 149 18.02 14.29 5.47
C HIS A 149 17.93 12.75 5.62
N ARG A 150 16.74 12.16 5.56
CA ARG A 150 16.51 10.70 5.67
C ARG A 150 16.63 9.97 4.34
N PHE A 151 16.73 10.67 3.21
CA PHE A 151 16.79 10.05 1.87
C PHE A 151 18.03 9.19 1.67
N VAL A 152 19.17 9.55 2.29
CA VAL A 152 20.39 8.76 2.18
C VAL A 152 20.18 7.37 2.78
N TYR A 153 19.68 7.30 4.01
CA TYR A 153 19.39 6.04 4.69
C TYR A 153 18.29 5.24 3.97
N ALA A 154 17.17 5.90 3.64
CA ALA A 154 16.06 5.25 2.94
C ALA A 154 16.48 4.70 1.58
N GLY A 155 17.35 5.41 0.85
CA GLY A 155 17.93 4.94 -0.41
C GLY A 155 18.80 3.71 -0.24
N LYS A 156 19.67 3.67 0.79
CA LYS A 156 20.53 2.50 1.09
C LYS A 156 19.70 1.26 1.42
N ILE A 157 18.70 1.39 2.29
CA ILE A 157 17.80 0.28 2.64
C ILE A 157 16.99 -0.18 1.44
N LEU A 158 16.46 0.75 0.64
CA LEU A 158 15.70 0.40 -0.55
C LEU A 158 16.60 -0.36 -1.54
N TRP A 159 17.80 0.15 -1.84
CA TRP A 159 18.78 -0.52 -2.69
C TRP A 159 19.12 -1.92 -2.17
N GLY A 160 19.62 -2.04 -0.95
CA GLY A 160 20.07 -3.31 -0.37
C GLY A 160 18.97 -4.36 -0.25
N SER A 161 17.74 -3.93 0.05
CA SER A 161 16.60 -4.85 0.09
C SER A 161 16.14 -5.32 -1.30
N THR A 162 16.31 -4.48 -2.34
CA THR A 162 15.87 -4.78 -3.70
C THR A 162 16.90 -5.50 -4.56
N ASP A 163 18.20 -5.41 -4.24
CA ASP A 163 19.35 -5.88 -5.04
C ASP A 163 19.18 -7.32 -5.57
N PHE A 164 18.69 -8.24 -4.73
CA PHE A 164 18.36 -9.61 -5.12
C PHE A 164 16.90 -9.77 -5.53
N ALA A 165 16.44 -9.10 -6.59
CA ALA A 165 15.05 -9.25 -7.05
C ALA A 165 14.78 -10.72 -7.43
N PRO A 166 13.79 -11.39 -6.84
CA PRO A 166 13.48 -12.79 -7.17
C PRO A 166 13.28 -12.97 -8.67
N ALA A 167 13.77 -14.10 -9.20
CA ALA A 167 13.50 -14.48 -10.59
C ALA A 167 11.98 -14.38 -10.86
N ASN A 168 11.59 -13.74 -11.96
CA ASN A 168 10.18 -13.52 -12.34
C ASN A 168 9.38 -12.49 -11.50
N THR A 169 10.03 -11.66 -10.67
CA THR A 169 9.33 -10.56 -9.97
C THR A 169 8.59 -9.64 -10.95
N THR A 170 9.22 -9.29 -12.07
CA THR A 170 8.61 -8.47 -13.13
C THR A 170 7.38 -9.13 -13.73
N ILE A 171 7.39 -10.45 -13.91
CA ILE A 171 6.22 -11.20 -14.42
C ILE A 171 5.09 -11.14 -13.40
N LEU A 172 5.37 -11.39 -12.12
CA LEU A 172 4.36 -11.37 -11.08
C LEU A 172 3.74 -9.98 -10.89
N VAL A 173 4.56 -8.93 -10.87
CA VAL A 173 4.09 -7.53 -10.80
C VAL A 173 3.29 -7.19 -12.06
N GLY A 174 3.79 -7.54 -13.25
CA GLY A 174 3.11 -7.29 -14.52
C GLY A 174 1.75 -7.96 -14.60
N LEU A 175 1.64 -9.23 -14.20
CA LEU A 175 0.36 -9.95 -14.11
C LEU A 175 -0.60 -9.28 -13.13
N SER A 176 -0.09 -8.82 -11.97
CA SER A 176 -0.91 -8.11 -10.99
C SER A 176 -1.46 -6.79 -11.55
N ILE A 177 -0.64 -6.03 -12.29
CA ILE A 177 -1.07 -4.80 -12.99
C ILE A 177 -2.12 -5.13 -14.04
N VAL A 178 -1.89 -6.14 -14.90
CA VAL A 178 -2.83 -6.52 -15.96
C VAL A 178 -4.17 -6.96 -15.39
N VAL A 179 -4.19 -7.79 -14.35
CA VAL A 179 -5.42 -8.22 -13.67
C VAL A 179 -6.15 -7.02 -13.06
N SER A 180 -5.43 -6.10 -12.42
CA SER A 180 -6.03 -4.89 -11.84
C SER A 180 -6.56 -3.92 -12.90
N VAL A 181 -5.88 -3.78 -14.05
CA VAL A 181 -6.36 -2.97 -15.19
C VAL A 181 -7.65 -3.58 -15.76
N ALA A 182 -7.66 -4.89 -16.02
CA ALA A 182 -8.83 -5.60 -16.52
C ALA A 182 -10.02 -5.48 -15.55
N TYR A 183 -9.77 -5.67 -14.25
CA TYR A 183 -10.77 -5.55 -13.21
C TYR A 183 -11.33 -4.12 -13.10
N SER A 184 -10.46 -3.10 -13.14
CA SER A 184 -10.90 -1.70 -13.13
C SER A 184 -11.74 -1.37 -14.36
N GLY A 185 -11.31 -1.80 -15.55
CA GLY A 185 -12.07 -1.61 -16.79
C GLY A 185 -13.45 -2.27 -16.74
N PHE A 186 -13.54 -3.47 -16.17
CA PHE A 186 -14.82 -4.15 -15.93
C PHE A 186 -15.72 -3.34 -14.98
N LEU A 187 -15.22 -2.86 -13.85
CA LEU A 187 -16.01 -2.03 -12.93
C LEU A 187 -16.44 -0.70 -13.55
N VAL A 188 -15.59 -0.10 -14.39
CA VAL A 188 -15.91 1.12 -15.16
C VAL A 188 -17.14 0.91 -16.05
N CYS A 189 -17.33 -0.28 -16.64
CA CYS A 189 -18.55 -0.62 -17.38
C CYS A 189 -19.81 -0.57 -16.50
N GLY A 190 -19.71 -0.94 -15.22
CA GLY A 190 -20.82 -0.85 -14.27
C GLY A 190 -21.11 0.58 -13.86
N ILE A 191 -20.07 1.36 -13.58
CA ILE A 191 -20.18 2.79 -13.24
C ILE A 191 -20.85 3.55 -14.39
N GLY A 192 -20.36 3.37 -15.63
CA GLY A 192 -20.96 4.01 -16.80
C GLY A 192 -22.41 3.58 -17.04
N GLY A 193 -22.75 2.33 -16.74
CA GLY A 193 -24.13 1.84 -16.80
C GLY A 193 -25.06 2.48 -15.76
N ALA A 194 -24.55 2.75 -14.55
CA ALA A 194 -25.27 3.47 -13.50
C ALA A 194 -25.43 4.96 -13.84
N THR A 195 -24.35 5.61 -14.32
CA THR A 195 -24.38 7.01 -14.77
C THR A 195 -25.34 7.21 -15.95
N ALA A 196 -25.55 6.19 -16.79
CA ALA A 196 -26.45 6.27 -17.93
C ALA A 196 -27.94 6.38 -17.55
N THR A 197 -28.34 5.81 -16.43
CA THR A 197 -29.74 5.79 -15.97
C THR A 197 -30.06 6.90 -14.97
N ALA A 198 -29.07 7.35 -14.20
CA ALA A 198 -29.17 8.46 -13.25
C ALA A 198 -30.40 8.38 -12.31
N THR A 199 -30.69 7.19 -11.78
CA THR A 199 -31.73 6.96 -10.77
C THR A 199 -31.25 7.40 -9.38
N THR A 200 -32.18 7.61 -8.44
CA THR A 200 -31.86 8.07 -7.07
C THR A 200 -30.90 7.17 -6.29
N TRP A 201 -30.79 5.90 -6.67
CA TRP A 201 -29.90 4.94 -6.01
C TRP A 201 -28.54 4.78 -6.71
N ASP A 202 -28.34 5.36 -7.89
CA ASP A 202 -27.16 5.10 -8.71
C ASP A 202 -25.88 5.64 -8.09
N ASP A 203 -25.93 6.78 -7.41
CA ASP A 203 -24.79 7.31 -6.64
C ASP A 203 -24.33 6.35 -5.53
N VAL A 204 -25.29 5.72 -4.85
CA VAL A 204 -25.02 4.73 -3.79
C VAL A 204 -24.40 3.47 -4.39
N LEU A 205 -24.90 3.01 -5.55
CA LEU A 205 -24.35 1.84 -6.25
C LEU A 205 -22.93 2.10 -6.76
N ILE A 206 -22.67 3.29 -7.31
CA ILE A 206 -21.32 3.71 -7.71
C ILE A 206 -20.40 3.76 -6.48
N PHE A 207 -20.85 4.33 -5.36
CA PHE A 207 -20.08 4.33 -4.11
C PHE A 207 -19.73 2.92 -3.63
N ILE A 208 -20.68 1.98 -3.67
CA ILE A 208 -20.44 0.56 -3.32
C ILE A 208 -19.38 -0.05 -4.26
N ILE A 209 -19.45 0.22 -5.57
CA ILE A 209 -18.45 -0.26 -6.54
C ILE A 209 -17.07 0.32 -6.23
N LEU A 210 -16.95 1.62 -5.92
CA LEU A 210 -15.68 2.26 -5.60
C LEU A 210 -15.08 1.79 -4.28
N LEU A 211 -15.92 1.53 -3.27
CA LEU A 211 -15.49 0.94 -2.01
C LEU A 211 -14.96 -0.48 -2.22
N HIS A 212 -15.65 -1.27 -3.03
CA HIS A 212 -15.22 -2.63 -3.35
C HIS A 212 -13.97 -2.66 -4.23
N LEU A 213 -13.84 -1.74 -5.20
CA LEU A 213 -12.61 -1.50 -5.96
C LEU A 213 -11.44 -1.25 -5.01
N THR A 214 -11.62 -0.32 -4.08
CA THR A 214 -10.59 0.05 -3.09
C THR A 214 -10.14 -1.16 -2.26
N TRP A 215 -11.09 -1.93 -1.73
CA TRP A 215 -10.75 -3.10 -0.93
C TRP A 215 -10.04 -4.18 -1.76
N THR A 216 -10.56 -4.48 -2.95
CA THR A 216 -9.97 -5.48 -3.87
C THR A 216 -8.56 -5.10 -4.29
N MET A 217 -8.32 -3.82 -4.61
CA MET A 217 -6.98 -3.32 -4.96
C MET A 217 -6.00 -3.44 -3.80
N HIS A 218 -6.45 -3.19 -2.56
CA HIS A 218 -5.64 -3.45 -1.37
C HIS A 218 -5.33 -4.94 -1.20
N VAL A 219 -6.28 -5.83 -1.47
CA VAL A 219 -6.07 -7.29 -1.44
C VAL A 219 -5.03 -7.72 -2.47
N VAL A 220 -5.16 -7.30 -3.73
CA VAL A 220 -4.17 -7.61 -4.78
C VAL A 220 -2.77 -7.10 -4.38
N LYS A 221 -2.68 -5.84 -3.93
CA LYS A 221 -1.43 -5.24 -3.46
C LYS A 221 -0.80 -6.04 -2.32
N ASN A 222 -1.59 -6.47 -1.33
CA ASN A 222 -1.09 -7.18 -0.16
C ASN A 222 -0.81 -8.66 -0.44
N LEU A 223 -1.51 -9.30 -1.38
CA LEU A 223 -1.16 -10.64 -1.87
C LEU A 223 0.21 -10.64 -2.53
N LEU A 224 0.44 -9.66 -3.42
CA LEU A 224 1.75 -9.43 -4.03
C LEU A 224 2.82 -9.15 -2.96
N GLN A 225 2.49 -8.30 -1.98
CA GLN A 225 3.41 -7.96 -0.89
C GLN A 225 3.78 -9.19 -0.05
N SER A 226 2.82 -10.03 0.34
CA SER A 226 3.09 -11.24 1.13
C SER A 226 3.86 -12.29 0.34
N ALA A 227 3.54 -12.49 -0.93
CA ALA A 227 4.26 -13.44 -1.79
C ALA A 227 5.75 -13.06 -1.94
N ILE A 228 6.04 -11.78 -2.18
CA ILE A 228 7.42 -11.30 -2.35
C ILE A 228 8.14 -11.21 -1.00
N ALA A 229 7.43 -10.83 0.06
CA ALA A 229 7.99 -10.83 1.41
C ALA A 229 8.43 -12.24 1.83
N ARG A 230 7.68 -13.30 1.50
CA ARG A 230 8.08 -14.70 1.73
C ARG A 230 9.44 -14.99 1.09
N ILE A 231 9.60 -14.68 -0.19
CA ILE A 231 10.83 -14.99 -0.92
C ILE A 231 12.01 -14.23 -0.33
N LYS A 232 11.84 -12.92 -0.09
CA LYS A 232 12.88 -12.05 0.46
C LYS A 232 13.25 -12.43 1.88
N TYR A 233 12.27 -12.73 2.73
CA TYR A 233 12.48 -13.13 4.11
C TYR A 233 13.28 -14.44 4.20
N MET A 234 12.92 -15.46 3.41
CA MET A 234 13.68 -16.73 3.38
C MET A 234 15.12 -16.52 2.88
N ASN A 235 15.32 -15.66 1.88
CA ASN A 235 16.65 -15.34 1.39
C ASN A 235 17.52 -14.59 2.43
N PHE A 236 16.95 -13.61 3.14
CA PHE A 236 17.67 -12.88 4.19
C PHE A 236 17.94 -13.74 5.43
N GLY A 237 16.97 -14.57 5.82
CA GLY A 237 17.04 -15.42 7.01
C GLY A 237 17.97 -16.61 6.84
N SER A 238 17.67 -17.51 5.89
CA SER A 238 18.40 -18.78 5.70
C SER A 238 19.19 -18.86 4.39
N GLY A 239 19.00 -17.89 3.47
CA GLY A 239 19.60 -17.96 2.13
C GLY A 239 18.89 -18.89 1.17
N GLU A 240 17.69 -19.35 1.53
CA GLU A 240 16.87 -20.20 0.68
C GLU A 240 16.27 -19.41 -0.48
N ILE A 241 16.33 -20.00 -1.67
CA ILE A 241 15.74 -19.45 -2.89
C ILE A 241 14.37 -20.11 -3.09
N VAL A 242 13.31 -19.43 -2.67
CA VAL A 242 11.93 -19.86 -2.91
C VAL A 242 11.50 -19.41 -4.31
N GLY A 243 10.99 -20.34 -5.12
CA GLY A 243 10.48 -20.02 -6.46
C GLY A 243 9.27 -19.07 -6.43
N THR A 244 9.33 -17.98 -7.19
CA THR A 244 8.30 -16.92 -7.21
C THR A 244 6.90 -17.43 -7.54
N ARG A 245 6.78 -18.35 -8.50
CA ARG A 245 5.50 -18.96 -8.87
C ARG A 245 4.88 -19.75 -7.72
N VAL A 246 5.69 -20.55 -7.02
CA VAL A 246 5.25 -21.37 -5.88
C VAL A 246 4.78 -20.45 -4.75
N ALA A 247 5.60 -19.46 -4.38
CA ALA A 247 5.24 -18.49 -3.35
C ALA A 247 3.93 -17.75 -3.67
N ALA A 248 3.75 -17.31 -4.92
CA ALA A 248 2.53 -16.62 -5.36
C ALA A 248 1.31 -17.56 -5.34
N CYS A 249 1.42 -18.78 -5.87
CA CYS A 249 0.33 -19.75 -5.87
C CYS A 249 -0.10 -20.14 -4.45
N ASP A 250 0.85 -20.41 -3.55
CA ASP A 250 0.54 -20.73 -2.15
C ASP A 250 -0.14 -19.57 -1.44
N THR A 251 0.34 -18.34 -1.68
CA THR A 251 -0.25 -17.13 -1.11
C THR A 251 -1.70 -16.95 -1.57
N MET A 252 -1.97 -17.14 -2.86
CA MET A 252 -3.31 -17.05 -3.41
C MET A 252 -4.24 -18.18 -2.94
N LYS A 253 -3.71 -19.37 -2.64
CA LYS A 253 -4.54 -20.52 -2.20
C LYS A 253 -4.87 -20.47 -0.72
N TYR A 254 -3.89 -20.12 0.12
CA TYR A 254 -4.00 -20.34 1.57
C TYR A 254 -4.06 -19.04 2.37
N LEU A 255 -3.57 -17.92 1.85
CA LEU A 255 -3.39 -16.69 2.63
C LEU A 255 -4.44 -15.61 2.37
N VAL A 256 -5.37 -15.82 1.43
CA VAL A 256 -6.37 -14.80 1.02
C VAL A 256 -7.17 -14.27 2.19
N GLY A 257 -7.59 -15.11 3.14
CA GLY A 257 -8.37 -14.67 4.30
C GLY A 257 -7.60 -13.76 5.26
N SER A 258 -6.36 -14.11 5.57
CA SER A 258 -5.49 -13.27 6.40
C SER A 258 -5.12 -11.97 5.67
N VAL A 259 -4.86 -12.06 4.37
CA VAL A 259 -4.52 -10.90 3.53
C VAL A 259 -5.71 -9.97 3.33
N SER A 260 -6.94 -10.49 3.19
CA SER A 260 -8.14 -9.66 3.04
C SER A 260 -8.50 -8.94 4.34
N MET A 261 -8.35 -9.62 5.49
CA MET A 261 -8.48 -8.98 6.80
C MET A 261 -7.46 -7.85 6.98
N GLY A 262 -6.18 -8.11 6.68
CA GLY A 262 -5.14 -7.09 6.75
C GLY A 262 -5.37 -5.92 5.78
N SER A 263 -5.91 -6.19 4.59
CA SER A 263 -6.26 -5.18 3.59
C SER A 263 -7.37 -4.23 4.03
N ALA A 264 -8.28 -4.68 4.89
CA ALA A 264 -9.28 -3.81 5.50
C ALA A 264 -8.72 -3.05 6.71
N MET A 265 -7.96 -3.73 7.58
CA MET A 265 -7.48 -3.15 8.84
C MET A 265 -6.36 -2.13 8.66
N VAL A 266 -5.35 -2.43 7.83
CA VAL A 266 -4.12 -1.62 7.75
C VAL A 266 -4.36 -0.18 7.31
N PRO A 267 -5.21 0.11 6.30
CA PRO A 267 -5.51 1.50 5.93
C PRO A 267 -6.17 2.28 7.07
N ILE A 268 -7.15 1.67 7.77
CA ILE A 268 -7.87 2.30 8.89
C ILE A 268 -6.90 2.65 10.02
N ILE A 269 -6.07 1.69 10.43
CA ILE A 269 -5.07 1.88 11.48
C ILE A 269 -4.02 2.91 11.05
N GLY A 270 -3.64 2.91 9.77
CA GLY A 270 -2.75 3.91 9.18
C GLY A 270 -3.30 5.33 9.29
N THR A 271 -4.60 5.51 9.02
CA THR A 271 -5.29 6.81 9.16
C THR A 271 -5.30 7.26 10.62
N VAL A 272 -5.70 6.39 11.56
CA VAL A 272 -5.71 6.70 13.01
C VAL A 272 -4.32 7.06 13.52
N ARG A 273 -3.29 6.34 13.07
CA ARG A 273 -1.90 6.66 13.41
C ARG A 273 -1.46 8.00 12.82
N GLY A 274 -1.83 8.27 11.57
CA GLY A 274 -1.49 9.51 10.87
C GLY A 274 -2.08 10.73 11.56
N SER A 275 -3.37 10.68 11.88
CA SER A 275 -4.06 11.73 12.64
C SER A 275 -3.46 11.90 14.04
N ALA A 276 -3.04 10.82 14.71
CA ALA A 276 -2.48 10.91 16.05
C ALA A 276 -1.16 11.67 16.05
N ARG A 277 -0.31 11.37 15.06
CA ARG A 277 0.97 12.06 14.86
C ARG A 277 0.79 13.52 14.44
N ALA A 278 -0.22 13.81 13.63
CA ALA A 278 -0.54 15.19 13.25
C ALA A 278 -0.98 16.00 14.48
N LEU A 279 -1.86 15.43 15.31
CA LEU A 279 -2.34 16.07 16.52
C LEU A 279 -1.22 16.28 17.54
N SER A 280 -0.36 15.28 17.76
CA SER A 280 0.80 15.42 18.66
C SER A 280 1.79 16.47 18.19
N SER A 281 1.91 16.69 16.87
CA SER A 281 2.77 17.75 16.32
C SER A 281 2.20 19.15 16.53
N ILE A 282 0.87 19.28 16.68
CA ILE A 282 0.18 20.56 16.90
C ILE A 282 0.10 20.87 18.40
N ALA A 283 -0.11 19.84 19.23
CA ALA A 283 -0.25 19.96 20.68
C ALA A 283 1.04 20.31 21.44
N GLY A 284 2.19 20.42 20.76
CA GLY A 284 3.44 20.92 21.36
C GLY A 284 3.41 22.38 21.82
N GLY A 285 2.27 23.09 21.66
CA GLY A 285 2.01 24.42 22.19
C GLY A 285 0.99 24.41 23.35
N SER A 286 1.47 24.64 24.56
CA SER A 286 0.84 25.33 25.71
C SER A 286 -0.55 24.94 26.27
N ASP A 287 -1.30 23.97 25.74
CA ASP A 287 -2.64 23.60 26.30
C ASP A 287 -2.67 22.21 26.98
N GLU A 288 -2.83 22.22 28.31
CA GLU A 288 -2.84 21.04 29.19
C GLU A 288 -4.02 20.08 28.89
N PHE A 289 -5.17 20.59 28.43
CA PHE A 289 -6.33 19.79 28.02
C PHE A 289 -6.11 19.06 26.69
N MET A 290 -5.41 19.69 25.74
CA MET A 290 -5.02 19.04 24.48
C MET A 290 -4.02 17.92 24.71
N PHE A 291 -3.20 18.01 25.76
CA PHE A 291 -2.21 16.99 26.11
C PHE A 291 -2.87 15.66 26.51
N SER A 292 -3.88 15.69 27.40
CA SER A 292 -4.58 14.48 27.86
C SER A 292 -5.32 13.74 26.73
N CYS A 293 -6.03 14.47 25.86
CA CYS A 293 -6.70 13.89 24.69
C CYS A 293 -5.71 13.33 23.66
N THR A 294 -4.56 14.00 23.49
CA THR A 294 -3.48 13.56 22.59
C THR A 294 -2.83 12.28 23.10
N ASP A 295 -2.60 12.17 24.41
CA ASP A 295 -2.02 10.97 25.04
C ASP A 295 -2.97 9.77 24.92
N CYS A 296 -4.27 9.96 25.16
CA CYS A 296 -5.28 8.92 24.99
C CYS A 296 -5.35 8.43 23.53
N TYR A 297 -5.43 9.37 22.58
CA TYR A 297 -5.51 9.05 21.16
C TYR A 297 -4.22 8.36 20.65
N SER A 298 -3.07 8.80 21.11
CA SER A 298 -1.77 8.16 20.85
C SER A 298 -1.69 6.76 21.45
N GLY A 299 -2.25 6.56 22.65
CA GLY A 299 -2.40 5.25 23.30
C GLY A 299 -3.23 4.27 22.45
N ILE A 300 -4.39 4.71 21.94
CA ILE A 300 -5.23 3.92 21.04
C ILE A 300 -4.47 3.58 19.75
N ALA A 301 -3.85 4.58 19.11
CA ALA A 301 -3.07 4.36 17.89
C ALA A 301 -1.92 3.36 18.13
N SER A 302 -1.20 3.46 19.25
CA SER A 302 -0.11 2.55 19.59
C SER A 302 -0.58 1.10 19.77
N THR A 303 -1.77 0.92 20.37
CA THR A 303 -2.40 -0.38 20.56
C THR A 303 -2.84 -0.97 19.24
N LEU A 304 -3.49 -0.18 18.37
CA LEU A 304 -3.92 -0.62 17.05
C LEU A 304 -2.75 -1.05 16.17
N ILE A 305 -1.64 -0.31 16.17
CA ILE A 305 -0.44 -0.67 15.40
C ILE A 305 0.14 -2.01 15.84
N ARG A 306 0.07 -2.34 17.14
CA ARG A 306 0.54 -3.64 17.64
C ARG A 306 -0.23 -4.79 16.98
N TYR A 307 -1.53 -4.64 16.74
CA TYR A 307 -2.39 -5.70 16.21
C TYR A 307 -2.67 -5.62 14.71
N GLY A 308 -2.40 -4.49 14.06
CA GLY A 308 -2.57 -4.32 12.62
C GLY A 308 -1.56 -3.35 12.04
N ASN A 309 -0.46 -3.92 11.55
CA ASN A 309 0.60 -3.18 10.87
C ASN A 309 1.02 -3.88 9.59
N ARG A 310 1.57 -3.10 8.66
CA ARG A 310 2.03 -3.61 7.36
C ARG A 310 3.15 -4.66 7.46
N TRP A 311 3.91 -4.68 8.55
CA TRP A 311 5.03 -5.59 8.74
C TRP A 311 4.56 -7.03 8.99
N GLY A 312 3.35 -7.19 9.56
CA GLY A 312 2.70 -8.48 9.71
C GLY A 312 2.54 -9.26 8.40
N PHE A 313 2.42 -8.59 7.26
CA PHE A 313 2.34 -9.29 5.96
C PHE A 313 3.57 -10.14 5.63
N VAL A 314 4.73 -9.84 6.24
CA VAL A 314 5.93 -10.67 6.13
C VAL A 314 5.70 -12.02 6.80
N HIS A 315 5.24 -12.04 8.05
CA HIS A 315 4.92 -13.28 8.76
C HIS A 315 3.71 -14.02 8.19
N VAL A 316 2.72 -13.30 7.64
CA VAL A 316 1.62 -13.94 6.89
C VAL A 316 2.17 -14.71 5.71
N GLY A 317 3.05 -14.10 4.90
CA GLY A 317 3.64 -14.73 3.73
C GLY A 317 4.65 -15.83 4.07
N ALA A 318 5.61 -15.53 4.96
CA ALA A 318 6.73 -16.41 5.25
C ALA A 318 6.39 -17.55 6.21
N LEU A 319 5.56 -17.26 7.22
CA LEU A 319 5.28 -18.19 8.34
C LEU A 319 3.85 -18.73 8.32
N ASN A 320 3.03 -18.39 7.31
CA ASN A 320 1.63 -18.81 7.20
C ASN A 320 0.79 -18.48 8.45
N LYS A 321 1.09 -17.35 9.12
CA LYS A 321 0.39 -16.91 10.32
C LYS A 321 -0.88 -16.11 9.95
N GLY A 322 -1.86 -16.14 10.85
CA GLY A 322 -3.00 -15.21 10.78
C GLY A 322 -2.54 -13.75 10.86
N PHE A 323 -3.23 -12.81 10.22
CA PHE A 323 -2.73 -11.43 10.12
C PHE A 323 -2.53 -10.72 11.47
N VAL A 324 -3.46 -10.84 12.42
CA VAL A 324 -3.34 -10.21 13.75
C VAL A 324 -2.13 -10.73 14.55
N PRO A 325 -1.95 -12.05 14.77
CA PRO A 325 -0.76 -12.54 15.47
C PRO A 325 0.53 -12.27 14.68
N ALA A 326 0.48 -12.33 13.35
CA ALA A 326 1.60 -11.95 12.49
C ALA A 326 2.05 -10.50 12.72
N SER A 327 1.11 -9.55 12.79
CA SER A 327 1.37 -8.14 13.10
C SER A 327 1.94 -7.95 14.50
N ARG A 328 1.38 -8.65 15.50
CA ARG A 328 1.87 -8.60 16.88
C ARG A 328 3.31 -9.09 16.99
N ASP A 329 3.60 -10.26 16.44
CA ASP A 329 4.93 -10.88 16.51
C ASP A 329 5.99 -10.03 15.80
N ALA A 330 5.65 -9.46 14.64
CA ALA A 330 6.54 -8.55 13.92
C ALA A 330 6.85 -7.29 14.74
N TRP A 331 5.83 -6.70 15.36
CA TRP A 331 6.00 -5.51 16.20
C TRP A 331 6.80 -5.80 17.47
N GLU A 332 6.57 -6.94 18.11
CA GLU A 332 7.34 -7.38 19.28
C GLU A 332 8.80 -7.68 18.93
N SER A 333 9.07 -8.21 17.74
CA SER A 333 10.44 -8.42 17.24
C SER A 333 11.20 -7.11 17.09
N PHE A 334 10.57 -6.06 16.57
CA PHE A 334 11.19 -4.72 16.53
C PHE A 334 11.48 -4.13 17.91
N ASN A 335 10.59 -4.37 18.89
CA ASN A 335 10.84 -3.94 20.26
C ASN A 335 12.05 -4.67 20.86
N ARG A 336 12.14 -6.00 20.69
CA ARG A 336 13.26 -6.80 21.20
C ARG A 336 14.59 -6.42 20.55
N ALA A 337 14.58 -6.11 19.26
CA ALA A 337 15.77 -5.68 18.53
C ALA A 337 16.17 -4.20 18.77
N GLY A 338 15.35 -3.42 19.49
CA GLY A 338 15.64 -2.01 19.75
C GLY A 338 15.54 -1.09 18.53
N ILE A 339 14.95 -1.52 17.42
CA ILE A 339 14.89 -0.75 16.16
C ILE A 339 13.59 0.02 15.96
N ARG A 340 12.75 0.17 17.00
CA ARG A 340 11.42 0.78 16.86
C ARG A 340 11.47 2.23 16.36
N HIS A 341 12.41 3.03 16.88
CA HIS A 341 12.56 4.42 16.44
C HIS A 341 12.99 4.52 14.96
N LEU A 342 13.81 3.57 14.52
CA LEU A 342 14.21 3.44 13.12
C LEU A 342 13.03 3.11 12.19
N ILE A 343 12.19 2.16 12.61
CA ILE A 343 10.97 1.77 11.88
C ILE A 343 9.98 2.93 11.76
N ASP A 344 9.86 3.74 12.81
CA ASP A 344 8.99 4.91 12.82
C ASP A 344 9.48 6.04 11.91
N SER A 345 10.78 6.05 11.62
CA SER A 345 11.47 6.98 10.71
C SER A 345 11.54 6.49 9.25
N ASP A 346 11.05 5.28 8.95
CA ASP A 346 11.10 4.70 7.59
C ASP A 346 10.27 5.50 6.58
N LEU A 347 10.87 5.78 5.42
CA LEU A 347 10.22 6.53 4.34
C LEU A 347 9.56 5.63 3.28
N THR A 348 9.76 4.31 3.32
CA THR A 348 9.27 3.40 2.28
C THR A 348 7.74 3.43 2.15
N GLY A 349 7.03 3.62 3.26
CA GLY A 349 5.56 3.77 3.24
C GLY A 349 5.10 5.02 2.51
N VAL A 350 5.76 6.15 2.80
CA VAL A 350 5.46 7.45 2.18
C VAL A 350 5.87 7.44 0.71
N PHE A 351 7.04 6.88 0.41
CA PHE A 351 7.49 6.65 -0.96
C PHE A 351 6.44 5.93 -1.80
N CYS A 352 5.95 4.77 -1.32
CA CYS A 352 4.93 4.02 -2.05
C CYS A 352 3.63 4.81 -2.18
N PHE A 353 3.24 5.56 -1.13
CA PHE A 353 2.07 6.44 -1.17
C PHE A 353 2.21 7.52 -2.25
N PHE A 354 3.37 8.17 -2.36
CA PHE A 354 3.67 9.20 -3.36
C PHE A 354 3.74 8.65 -4.79
N CYS A 355 4.27 7.43 -4.99
CA CYS A 355 4.15 6.74 -6.28
C CYS A 355 2.67 6.53 -6.66
N GLY A 356 1.83 6.17 -5.69
CA GLY A 356 0.38 6.08 -5.86
C GLY A 356 -0.22 7.43 -6.28
N LEU A 357 0.02 8.50 -5.52
CA LEU A 357 -0.49 9.84 -5.82
C LEU A 357 -0.07 10.33 -7.20
N THR A 358 1.19 10.09 -7.58
CA THR A 358 1.70 10.36 -8.93
C THR A 358 0.89 9.60 -9.99
N GLY A 359 0.65 8.30 -9.79
CA GLY A 359 -0.16 7.49 -10.70
C GLY A 359 -1.60 7.97 -10.83
N GLY A 360 -2.23 8.31 -9.70
CA GLY A 360 -3.56 8.89 -9.67
C GLY A 360 -3.62 10.21 -10.42
N ALA A 361 -2.69 11.11 -10.15
CA ALA A 361 -2.63 12.41 -10.81
C ALA A 361 -2.40 12.28 -12.34
N ILE A 362 -1.50 11.41 -12.81
CA ILE A 362 -1.29 11.16 -14.26
C ILE A 362 -2.58 10.68 -14.91
N SER A 363 -3.26 9.73 -14.27
CA SER A 363 -4.48 9.13 -14.80
C SER A 363 -5.62 10.14 -14.86
N ALA A 364 -5.78 10.93 -13.80
CA ALA A 364 -6.76 12.00 -13.72
C ALA A 364 -6.48 13.14 -14.69
N LEU A 365 -5.22 13.55 -14.85
CA LEU A 365 -4.84 14.55 -15.85
C LEU A 365 -5.12 14.06 -17.27
N THR A 366 -4.87 12.78 -17.56
CA THR A 366 -5.14 12.19 -18.88
C THR A 366 -6.64 12.12 -19.16
N GLY A 367 -7.40 11.42 -18.30
CA GLY A 367 -8.84 11.21 -18.52
C GLY A 367 -9.66 12.48 -18.29
N GLY A 368 -9.30 13.26 -17.28
CA GLY A 368 -9.97 14.50 -16.93
C GLY A 368 -9.79 15.60 -17.97
N SER A 369 -8.59 15.78 -18.52
CA SER A 369 -8.38 16.77 -19.61
C SER A 369 -9.13 16.38 -20.87
N TRP A 370 -9.16 15.09 -21.23
CA TRP A 370 -9.97 14.60 -22.34
C TRP A 370 -11.46 14.86 -22.07
N ALA A 371 -11.97 14.44 -20.91
CA ALA A 371 -13.36 14.63 -20.55
C ALA A 371 -13.76 16.11 -20.55
N LEU A 372 -12.88 16.99 -20.06
CA LEU A 372 -13.09 18.45 -20.10
C LEU A 372 -13.19 18.98 -21.53
N ALA A 373 -12.36 18.48 -22.46
CA ALA A 373 -12.38 18.89 -23.86
C ALA A 373 -13.62 18.41 -24.63
N VAL A 374 -14.21 17.26 -24.25
CA VAL A 374 -15.33 16.65 -24.97
C VAL A 374 -16.69 16.93 -24.33
N GLN A 375 -16.78 16.83 -23.00
CA GLN A 375 -18.04 16.92 -22.25
C GLN A 375 -17.79 17.32 -20.78
N ARG A 376 -17.83 18.63 -20.51
CA ARG A 376 -17.54 19.22 -19.18
C ARG A 376 -18.38 18.62 -18.04
N SER A 377 -19.63 18.20 -18.31
CA SER A 377 -20.55 17.71 -17.27
C SER A 377 -20.04 16.49 -16.49
N TYR A 378 -19.26 15.62 -17.12
CA TYR A 378 -18.73 14.41 -16.47
C TYR A 378 -17.25 14.54 -16.08
N ALA A 379 -16.61 15.67 -16.38
CA ALA A 379 -15.17 15.81 -16.25
C ALA A 379 -14.70 15.65 -14.79
N THR A 380 -15.45 16.16 -13.81
CA THR A 380 -15.13 16.00 -12.39
C THR A 380 -15.16 14.54 -11.96
N GLU A 381 -16.26 13.83 -12.24
CA GLU A 381 -16.43 12.42 -11.86
C GLU A 381 -15.37 11.53 -12.52
N VAL A 382 -15.17 11.67 -13.83
CA VAL A 382 -14.15 10.94 -14.58
C VAL A 382 -12.76 11.20 -14.00
N SER A 383 -12.45 12.45 -13.65
CA SER A 383 -11.15 12.81 -13.03
C SER A 383 -10.96 12.12 -11.68
N LEU A 384 -12.00 12.09 -10.83
CA LEU A 384 -11.94 11.46 -9.51
C LEU A 384 -11.82 9.93 -9.60
N TYR A 385 -12.58 9.29 -10.50
CA TYR A 385 -12.49 7.84 -10.71
C TYR A 385 -11.14 7.44 -11.31
N ALA A 386 -10.65 8.21 -12.30
CA ALA A 386 -9.34 8.03 -12.89
C ALA A 386 -8.23 8.18 -11.84
N PHE A 387 -8.33 9.18 -10.96
CA PHE A 387 -7.39 9.37 -9.86
C PHE A 387 -7.33 8.15 -8.94
N LEU A 388 -8.48 7.65 -8.51
CA LEU A 388 -8.57 6.51 -7.60
C LEU A 388 -7.98 5.23 -8.22
N ILE A 389 -8.35 4.92 -9.48
CA ILE A 389 -7.84 3.75 -10.20
C ILE A 389 -6.32 3.88 -10.40
N GLY A 390 -5.86 5.05 -10.87
CA GLY A 390 -4.44 5.33 -11.07
C GLY A 390 -3.60 5.21 -9.81
N TYR A 391 -4.15 5.67 -8.69
CA TYR A 391 -3.52 5.54 -7.38
C TYR A 391 -3.27 4.08 -7.04
N PHE A 392 -4.30 3.23 -7.13
CA PHE A 392 -4.16 1.83 -6.76
C PHE A 392 -3.24 1.03 -7.69
N LEU A 393 -3.30 1.27 -9.00
CA LEU A 393 -2.45 0.58 -9.98
C LEU A 393 -0.96 0.86 -9.70
N CYS A 394 -0.60 2.12 -9.43
CA CYS A 394 0.77 2.46 -9.04
C CYS A 394 1.13 1.94 -7.65
N ARG A 395 0.20 1.89 -6.68
CA ARG A 395 0.45 1.25 -5.37
C ARG A 395 0.77 -0.24 -5.50
N ILE A 396 0.12 -0.95 -6.43
CA ILE A 396 0.39 -2.36 -6.73
C ILE A 396 1.77 -2.49 -7.38
N SER A 397 2.12 -1.63 -8.34
CA SER A 397 3.38 -1.74 -9.07
C SER A 397 4.63 -1.55 -8.20
N VAL A 398 4.52 -0.81 -7.09
CA VAL A 398 5.61 -0.59 -6.12
C VAL A 398 5.53 -1.50 -4.89
N ALA A 399 4.50 -2.34 -4.77
CA ALA A 399 4.27 -3.18 -3.59
C ALA A 399 5.42 -4.18 -3.33
N TRP A 400 6.10 -4.63 -4.38
CA TRP A 400 7.26 -5.53 -4.28
C TRP A 400 8.46 -4.88 -3.58
N ALA A 401 8.69 -3.59 -3.83
CA ALA A 401 9.76 -2.84 -3.19
C ALA A 401 9.45 -2.65 -1.70
N GLN A 402 8.19 -2.32 -1.39
CA GLN A 402 7.71 -2.26 0.00
C GLN A 402 7.84 -3.61 0.71
N ALA A 403 7.54 -4.71 0.02
CA ALA A 403 7.69 -6.07 0.54
C ALA A 403 9.14 -6.40 0.86
N SER A 404 10.06 -6.01 -0.03
CA SER A 404 11.49 -6.25 0.10
C SER A 404 12.07 -5.55 1.33
N VAL A 405 11.77 -4.26 1.50
CA VAL A 405 12.18 -3.51 2.70
C VAL A 405 11.54 -4.08 3.97
N SER A 406 10.26 -4.47 3.90
CA SER A 406 9.57 -5.08 5.05
C SER A 406 10.21 -6.40 5.47
N ALA A 407 10.54 -7.26 4.52
CA ALA A 407 11.24 -8.51 4.78
C ALA A 407 12.64 -8.26 5.34
N TYR A 408 13.37 -7.27 4.82
CA TYR A 408 14.70 -6.90 5.32
C TYR A 408 14.66 -6.52 6.80
N TYR A 409 13.77 -5.59 7.17
CA TYR A 409 13.65 -5.16 8.57
C TYR A 409 13.19 -6.26 9.50
N VAL A 410 12.18 -7.05 9.11
CA VAL A 410 11.66 -8.13 9.95
C VAL A 410 12.72 -9.22 10.16
N ALA A 411 13.40 -9.65 9.09
CA ALA A 411 14.45 -10.65 9.18
C ALA A 411 15.64 -10.16 10.02
N TYR A 412 16.04 -8.88 9.90
CA TYR A 412 17.06 -8.28 10.76
C TYR A 412 16.63 -8.26 12.23
N ALA A 413 15.38 -7.89 12.51
CA ALA A 413 14.88 -7.81 13.89
C ALA A 413 14.83 -9.17 14.59
N GLU A 414 14.63 -10.25 13.85
CA GLU A 414 14.61 -11.61 14.41
C GLU A 414 16.01 -12.18 14.63
N ASN A 415 16.99 -11.81 13.78
CA ASN A 415 18.37 -12.23 13.94
C ASN A 415 19.38 -11.14 13.51
N PRO A 416 19.65 -10.14 14.37
CA PRO A 416 20.51 -9.01 14.03
C PRO A 416 22.00 -9.38 13.93
N ILE A 417 22.40 -10.56 14.42
CA ILE A 417 23.78 -11.06 14.39
C ILE A 417 24.07 -11.81 13.08
N ASN A 418 23.05 -12.02 12.24
CA ASN A 418 23.22 -12.75 10.99
C ASN A 418 24.18 -12.00 10.04
N HIS A 419 25.27 -12.68 9.65
CA HIS A 419 26.33 -12.17 8.77
C HIS A 419 25.85 -11.77 7.36
N ARG A 420 24.62 -12.13 6.98
CA ARG A 420 24.00 -11.72 5.71
C ARG A 420 23.55 -10.26 5.69
N PHE A 421 23.40 -9.62 6.85
CA PHE A 421 23.06 -8.21 6.93
C PHE A 421 24.29 -7.33 6.87
N ASP A 422 24.15 -6.20 6.19
CA ASP A 422 25.18 -5.17 6.15
C ASP A 422 25.18 -4.31 7.43
N SER A 423 26.15 -3.40 7.52
CA SER A 423 26.22 -2.45 8.63
C SER A 423 25.21 -1.30 8.54
N THR A 424 24.29 -1.27 7.56
CA THR A 424 23.41 -0.12 7.31
C THR A 424 22.47 0.17 8.48
N ILE A 425 21.87 -0.87 9.09
CA ILE A 425 21.00 -0.70 10.26
C ILE A 425 21.81 -0.33 11.52
N PRO A 426 22.88 -1.07 11.89
CA PRO A 426 23.72 -0.70 13.04
C PRO A 426 24.28 0.72 12.95
N SER A 427 24.83 1.11 11.79
CA SER A 427 25.40 2.45 11.60
C SER A 427 24.36 3.54 11.81
N ARG A 428 23.13 3.31 11.34
CA ARG A 428 22.05 4.29 11.51
C ARG A 428 21.58 4.39 12.95
N LEU A 429 21.58 3.28 13.68
CA LEU A 429 21.22 3.26 15.09
C LEU A 429 22.26 4.02 15.93
N GLU A 430 23.55 3.85 15.64
CA GLU A 430 24.63 4.63 16.26
C GLU A 430 24.51 6.13 15.96
N GLU A 431 24.20 6.51 14.72
CA GLU A 431 23.93 7.91 14.36
C GLU A 431 22.76 8.47 15.19
N MET A 432 21.65 7.76 15.29
CA MET A 432 20.48 8.21 16.07
C MET A 432 20.82 8.38 17.56
N GLN A 433 21.59 7.46 18.14
CA GLN A 433 22.04 7.54 19.53
C GLN A 433 22.97 8.74 19.77
N ARG A 434 23.89 9.03 18.83
CA ARG A 434 24.83 10.16 18.95
C ARG A 434 24.13 11.52 18.87
N TYR A 435 23.08 11.64 18.07
CA TYR A 435 22.37 12.90 17.87
C TYR A 435 21.11 13.05 18.74
N GLY A 436 20.82 12.11 19.65
CA GLY A 436 19.72 12.22 20.61
C GLY A 436 18.33 12.24 19.97
N HIS A 437 18.13 11.52 18.86
CA HIS A 437 16.85 11.41 18.16
C HIS A 437 16.03 10.20 18.60
#